data_AF-A0A0H2M0M6-F1
#
_entry.id   AF-A0A0H2M0M6-F1
#
_cell.length_a   1.000
_cell.length_b   1.000
_cell.length_c   1.000
_cell.angle_alpha   90.00
_cell.angle_beta   90.00
_cell.angle_gamma   90.00
#
_symmetry.space_group_name_H-M   'P 1'
#
loop_
_entity.id
_entity.type
_entity.pdbx_description
1 polymer ?
#
loop_
_entity_poly.entity_id
_entity_poly.type
_entity_poly.pdbx_seq_one_letter_code
_entity_poly.pdbx_strand_id
1 'polypeptide(L)'
;MTDGVAPEYSRFVAAERRAQRLPAAATRPMAEGEVFKPVSLEAKQATEFFRIAARRASGLYRPSRRNEVVWVEGENELAVSLTGLQVQLADGLIRVTLPVRCDQTGSAVVEVVFAVGTDPQPAGLYAATYRRPNGPALIVDTWGEALVAFAWQGVLGMVSGIAGALGKDARGNVLVPVELTASKRGLQIVPMARHRFAGSSGLKAVKGATP
;
A
#
# COMPACT_ATOMS: atom_id res chain seq x y z
N MET A 1 17.11 7.54 3.94
CA MET A 1 16.22 8.67 3.62
C MET A 1 14.92 8.44 4.37
N THR A 2 14.56 9.27 5.35
CA THR A 2 13.28 9.14 6.06
C THR A 2 12.15 9.50 5.11
N ASP A 3 11.60 8.50 4.43
CA ASP A 3 10.38 8.63 3.65
C ASP A 3 9.22 8.89 4.61
N GLY A 4 9.00 10.17 4.89
CA GLY A 4 7.86 10.61 5.70
C GLY A 4 6.53 10.23 5.05
N VAL A 5 5.49 10.19 5.87
CA VAL A 5 4.11 10.03 5.41
C VAL A 5 3.79 11.12 4.38
N ALA A 6 3.24 10.72 3.23
CA ALA A 6 2.89 11.67 2.18
C ALA A 6 1.89 12.73 2.72
N PRO A 7 2.05 14.04 2.38
CA PRO A 7 1.21 15.10 2.92
C PRO A 7 -0.29 14.90 2.65
N GLU A 8 -0.65 14.21 1.56
CA GLU A 8 -2.01 13.84 1.19
C GLU A 8 -2.68 13.00 2.28
N TYR A 9 -1.99 12.00 2.83
CA TYR A 9 -2.52 11.15 3.90
C TYR A 9 -2.73 11.96 5.20
N SER A 10 -1.81 12.88 5.52
CA SER A 10 -1.96 13.79 6.66
C SER A 10 -3.14 14.76 6.49
N ARG A 11 -3.34 15.30 5.27
CA ARG A 11 -4.48 16.17 4.95
C ARG A 11 -5.80 15.43 5.07
N PHE A 12 -5.85 14.18 4.63
CA PHE A 12 -7.00 13.30 4.79
C PHE A 12 -7.35 13.11 6.26
N VAL A 13 -6.39 12.68 7.09
CA VAL A 13 -6.62 12.50 8.53
C VAL A 13 -7.10 13.80 9.20
N ALA A 14 -6.54 14.95 8.83
CA ALA A 14 -6.98 16.24 9.33
C ALA A 14 -8.43 16.56 8.91
N ALA A 15 -8.82 16.24 7.68
CA ALA A 15 -10.19 16.41 7.21
C ALA A 15 -11.18 15.49 7.96
N GLU A 16 -10.82 14.22 8.15
CA GLU A 16 -11.64 13.25 8.89
C GLU A 16 -11.83 13.63 10.36
N ARG A 17 -10.81 14.22 11.00
CA ARG A 17 -10.91 14.79 12.35
C ARG A 17 -11.82 16.01 12.41
N ARG A 18 -11.71 16.93 11.46
CA ARG A 18 -12.60 18.10 11.36
C ARG A 18 -14.06 17.69 11.14
N ALA A 19 -14.28 16.61 10.39
CA ALA A 19 -15.58 16.01 10.17
C ALA A 19 -16.05 15.10 11.33
N GLN A 20 -15.30 15.02 12.43
CA GLN A 20 -15.60 14.20 13.62
C GLN A 20 -15.78 12.68 13.35
N ARG A 21 -15.28 12.19 12.21
CA ARG A 21 -15.27 10.74 11.87
C ARG A 21 -14.11 10.01 12.55
N LEU A 22 -13.01 10.73 12.76
CA LEU A 22 -11.89 10.28 13.58
C LEU A 22 -11.86 11.04 14.92
N PRO A 23 -11.39 10.39 16.00
CA PRO A 23 -11.18 11.09 17.26
C PRO A 23 -10.11 12.18 17.08
N ALA A 24 -10.15 13.18 17.97
CA ALA A 24 -9.08 14.16 18.08
C ALA A 24 -7.72 13.47 18.20
N ALA A 25 -6.66 14.15 17.79
CA ALA A 25 -5.31 13.61 17.95
C ALA A 25 -5.10 13.22 19.42
N ALA A 26 -4.55 12.03 19.65
CA ALA A 26 -4.32 11.54 21.00
C ALA A 26 -3.45 12.55 21.76
N THR A 27 -3.90 12.94 22.95
CA THR A 27 -3.19 13.88 23.82
C THR A 27 -1.94 13.26 24.43
N ARG A 28 -1.86 11.93 24.44
CA ARG A 28 -0.68 11.13 24.76
C ARG A 28 -0.26 10.27 23.57
N PRO A 29 1.04 9.95 23.44
CA PRO A 29 1.47 8.88 22.54
C PRO A 29 0.76 7.56 22.86
N MET A 30 0.52 6.76 21.82
CA MET A 30 -0.08 5.44 21.98
C MET A 30 0.90 4.48 22.65
N ALA A 31 0.40 3.72 23.61
CA ALA A 31 1.15 2.66 24.28
C ALA A 31 1.46 1.53 23.30
N GLU A 32 2.49 0.75 23.60
CA GLU A 32 2.90 -0.37 22.75
C GLU A 32 1.74 -1.36 22.51
N GLY A 33 1.50 -1.74 21.26
CA GLY A 33 0.40 -2.65 20.90
C GLY A 33 -1.01 -2.05 21.02
N GLU A 34 -1.13 -0.77 21.43
CA GLU A 34 -2.43 -0.11 21.51
C GLU A 34 -3.05 0.00 20.10
N VAL A 35 -4.27 -0.51 19.95
CA VAL A 35 -5.03 -0.50 18.70
C VAL A 35 -5.81 0.81 18.58
N PHE A 36 -5.70 1.47 17.43
CA PHE A 36 -6.44 2.67 17.11
C PHE A 36 -7.81 2.33 16.51
N LYS A 37 -8.77 3.25 16.61
CA LYS A 37 -10.09 3.09 15.99
C LYS A 37 -9.95 2.84 14.47
N PRO A 38 -10.72 1.91 13.87
CA PRO A 38 -10.70 1.73 12.42
C PRO A 38 -10.90 3.05 11.67
N VAL A 39 -10.12 3.25 10.61
CA VAL A 39 -10.25 4.37 9.68
C VAL A 39 -10.86 3.88 8.37
N SER A 40 -11.90 4.58 7.92
CA SER A 40 -12.60 4.29 6.67
C SER A 40 -12.00 5.12 5.54
N LEU A 41 -11.62 4.48 4.44
CA LEU A 41 -11.36 5.16 3.16
C LEU A 41 -12.51 4.86 2.21
N GLU A 42 -13.23 5.87 1.73
CA GLU A 42 -14.33 5.65 0.80
C GLU A 42 -13.84 5.08 -0.53
N ALA A 43 -14.64 4.23 -1.18
CA ALA A 43 -14.26 3.60 -2.45
C ALA A 43 -13.86 4.62 -3.54
N LYS A 44 -14.53 5.79 -3.57
CA LYS A 44 -14.21 6.87 -4.52
C LYS A 44 -12.82 7.49 -4.30
N GLN A 45 -12.27 7.37 -3.10
CA GLN A 45 -10.95 7.90 -2.72
C GLN A 45 -9.83 6.88 -2.97
N ALA A 46 -10.14 5.58 -3.03
CA ALA A 46 -9.14 4.51 -3.11
C ALA A 46 -8.18 4.67 -4.29
N THR A 47 -8.69 5.05 -5.46
CA THR A 47 -7.86 5.28 -6.66
C THR A 47 -6.86 6.43 -6.46
N GLU A 48 -7.29 7.55 -5.88
CA GLU A 48 -6.42 8.70 -5.64
C GLU A 48 -5.29 8.36 -4.65
N PHE A 49 -5.64 7.67 -3.57
CA PHE A 49 -4.70 7.29 -2.50
C PHE A 49 -3.72 6.21 -2.94
N PHE A 50 -4.18 5.29 -3.79
CA PHE A 50 -3.31 4.32 -4.45
C PHE A 50 -2.33 5.01 -5.40
N ARG A 51 -2.76 6.00 -6.20
CA ARG A 51 -1.87 6.75 -7.10
C ARG A 51 -0.76 7.48 -6.34
N ILE A 52 -1.05 8.01 -5.15
CA ILE A 52 -0.03 8.63 -4.28
C ILE A 52 1.02 7.59 -3.88
N ALA A 53 0.59 6.40 -3.44
CA ALA A 53 1.50 5.31 -3.08
C ALA A 53 2.30 4.80 -4.28
N ALA A 54 1.64 4.57 -5.41
CA ALA A 54 2.24 4.06 -6.64
C ALA A 54 3.29 5.02 -7.22
N ARG A 55 3.06 6.34 -7.15
CA ARG A 55 4.06 7.36 -7.54
C ARG A 55 5.32 7.27 -6.68
N ARG A 56 5.16 7.11 -5.37
CA ARG A 56 6.29 6.94 -4.44
C ARG A 56 7.03 5.63 -4.71
N ALA A 57 6.30 4.53 -4.91
CA ALA A 57 6.86 3.23 -5.29
C ALA A 57 7.65 3.30 -6.62
N SER A 58 7.26 4.20 -7.51
CA SER A 58 7.95 4.49 -8.77
C SER A 58 9.18 5.41 -8.62
N GLY A 59 9.60 5.74 -7.40
CA GLY A 59 10.69 6.66 -7.12
C GLY A 59 10.33 8.15 -7.30
N LEU A 60 9.07 8.48 -7.60
CA LEU A 60 8.60 9.85 -7.80
C LEU A 60 8.12 10.48 -6.48
N TYR A 61 9.06 10.69 -5.55
CA TYR A 61 8.79 11.25 -4.22
C TYR A 61 8.46 12.75 -4.21
N ARG A 62 8.85 13.47 -5.27
CA ARG A 62 8.61 14.91 -5.44
C ARG A 62 7.54 15.15 -6.51
N PRO A 63 6.86 16.31 -6.48
CA PRO A 63 5.99 16.72 -7.57
C PRO A 63 6.71 16.59 -8.91
N SER A 64 6.08 15.89 -9.85
CA SER A 64 6.65 15.57 -11.16
C SER A 64 5.53 15.58 -12.18
N ARG A 65 5.81 16.08 -13.39
CA ARG A 65 4.88 16.01 -14.52
C ARG A 65 4.90 14.66 -15.24
N ARG A 66 5.76 13.72 -14.79
CA ARG A 66 5.79 12.36 -15.32
C ARG A 66 4.49 11.64 -14.97
N ASN A 67 3.82 11.15 -16.01
CA ASN A 67 2.55 10.46 -15.93
C ASN A 67 2.67 8.96 -16.21
N GLU A 68 3.88 8.50 -16.53
CA GLU A 68 4.22 7.11 -16.74
C GLU A 68 5.65 6.83 -16.24
N VAL A 69 5.93 5.55 -16.02
CA VAL A 69 7.29 5.02 -15.84
C VAL A 69 7.54 3.92 -16.85
N VAL A 70 8.76 3.88 -17.38
CA VAL A 70 9.19 2.83 -18.30
C VAL A 70 10.07 1.86 -17.53
N TRP A 71 9.69 0.59 -17.54
CA TRP A 71 10.52 -0.50 -17.04
C TRP A 71 11.26 -1.14 -18.21
N VAL A 72 12.49 -1.57 -17.98
CA VAL A 72 13.40 -2.10 -19.00
C VAL A 72 13.99 -3.42 -18.51
N GLU A 73 13.91 -4.45 -19.36
CA GLU A 73 14.51 -5.77 -19.15
C GLU A 73 15.09 -6.27 -20.47
N GLY A 74 16.43 -6.18 -20.60
CA GLY A 74 17.09 -6.44 -21.88
C GLY A 74 16.61 -5.46 -22.95
N GLU A 75 16.06 -5.99 -24.04
CA GLU A 75 15.47 -5.21 -25.14
C GLU A 75 13.96 -4.95 -24.97
N ASN A 76 13.36 -5.45 -23.89
CA ASN A 76 11.93 -5.26 -23.63
C ASN A 76 11.70 -3.98 -22.83
N GLU A 77 10.70 -3.20 -23.23
CA GLU A 77 10.25 -2.02 -22.51
C GLU A 77 8.75 -2.10 -22.22
N LEU A 78 8.36 -1.73 -21.01
CA LEU A 78 6.96 -1.59 -20.62
C LEU A 78 6.73 -0.22 -19.99
N ALA A 79 5.92 0.61 -20.62
CA ALA A 79 5.46 1.85 -20.02
C ALA A 79 4.19 1.60 -19.20
N VAL A 80 4.22 1.96 -17.92
CA VAL A 80 3.09 1.88 -16.97
C VAL A 80 2.54 3.28 -16.73
N SER A 81 1.25 3.49 -17.03
CA SER A 81 0.59 4.78 -16.79
C SER A 81 0.28 4.96 -15.30
N LEU A 82 0.81 6.00 -14.69
CA LEU A 82 0.56 6.37 -13.29
C LEU A 82 -0.75 7.13 -13.10
N THR A 83 -1.16 7.91 -14.11
CA THR A 83 -2.44 8.65 -14.08
C THR A 83 -3.62 7.77 -14.44
N GLY A 84 -3.40 6.67 -15.16
CA GLY A 84 -4.42 5.71 -15.54
C GLY A 84 -4.75 4.66 -14.49
N LEU A 85 -3.94 4.52 -13.43
CA LEU A 85 -4.16 3.52 -12.37
C LEU A 85 -5.56 3.63 -11.77
N GLN A 86 -6.23 2.50 -11.53
CA GLN A 86 -7.52 2.48 -10.86
C GLN A 86 -7.57 1.42 -9.77
N VAL A 87 -8.38 1.68 -8.75
CA VAL A 87 -8.73 0.72 -7.71
C VAL A 87 -10.24 0.58 -7.64
N GLN A 88 -10.75 -0.64 -7.78
CA GLN A 88 -12.15 -0.97 -7.53
C GLN A 88 -12.24 -1.93 -6.34
N LEU A 89 -13.22 -1.68 -5.47
CA LEU A 89 -13.43 -2.45 -4.25
C LEU A 89 -14.69 -3.30 -4.35
N ALA A 90 -14.61 -4.51 -3.81
CA ALA A 90 -15.75 -5.37 -3.57
C ALA A 90 -15.55 -6.07 -2.21
N ASP A 91 -16.53 -6.87 -1.80
CA ASP A 91 -16.48 -7.54 -0.51
C ASP A 91 -15.30 -8.52 -0.49
N GLY A 92 -14.30 -8.21 0.34
CA GLY A 92 -13.08 -9.00 0.49
C GLY A 92 -12.11 -8.89 -0.68
N LEU A 93 -12.31 -7.93 -1.60
CA LEU A 93 -11.50 -7.81 -2.81
C LEU A 93 -11.05 -6.37 -3.10
N ILE A 94 -9.78 -6.23 -3.45
CA ILE A 94 -9.20 -5.02 -4.01
C ILE A 94 -8.71 -5.36 -5.41
N ARG A 95 -9.31 -4.76 -6.44
CA ARG A 95 -8.86 -4.87 -7.84
C ARG A 95 -8.04 -3.65 -8.18
N VAL A 96 -6.84 -3.87 -8.67
CA VAL A 96 -5.94 -2.82 -9.17
C VAL A 96 -5.83 -2.97 -10.68
N THR A 97 -6.19 -1.91 -11.39
CA THR A 97 -6.07 -1.81 -12.85
C THR A 97 -4.81 -1.02 -13.21
N LEU A 98 -3.94 -1.61 -14.01
CA LEU A 98 -2.66 -1.06 -14.46
C LEU A 98 -2.70 -0.89 -15.98
N PRO A 99 -2.96 0.33 -16.49
CA PRO A 99 -2.81 0.60 -17.92
C PRO A 99 -1.33 0.61 -18.29
N VAL A 100 -1.00 -0.15 -19.33
CA VAL A 100 0.37 -0.36 -19.78
C VAL A 100 0.45 -0.24 -21.29
N ARG A 101 1.64 -0.01 -21.83
CA ARG A 101 1.89 -0.07 -23.27
C ARG A 101 3.31 -0.57 -23.54
N CYS A 102 3.45 -1.39 -24.57
CA CYS A 102 4.72 -1.66 -25.25
C CYS A 102 4.52 -1.53 -26.76
N ASP A 103 5.62 -1.55 -27.52
CA ASP A 103 5.60 -1.46 -28.97
C ASP A 103 4.84 -2.61 -29.64
N GLN A 104 4.89 -3.83 -29.08
CA GLN A 104 4.22 -4.98 -29.69
C GLN A 104 2.71 -5.06 -29.40
N THR A 105 2.24 -4.63 -28.21
CA THR A 105 0.81 -4.71 -27.86
C THR A 105 0.06 -3.40 -28.06
N GLY A 106 0.76 -2.28 -28.21
CA GLY A 106 0.16 -0.97 -28.00
C GLY A 106 -0.40 -0.84 -26.59
N SER A 107 -1.47 -0.05 -26.42
CA SER A 107 -2.14 0.14 -25.12
C SER A 107 -2.89 -1.12 -24.69
N ALA A 108 -2.63 -1.54 -23.45
CA ALA A 108 -3.27 -2.69 -22.82
C ALA A 108 -3.57 -2.40 -21.34
N VAL A 109 -4.29 -3.33 -20.71
CA VAL A 109 -4.61 -3.29 -19.28
C VAL A 109 -4.20 -4.60 -18.63
N VAL A 110 -3.55 -4.49 -17.48
CA VAL A 110 -3.28 -5.61 -16.58
C VAL A 110 -4.05 -5.39 -15.27
N GLU A 111 -4.69 -6.44 -14.76
CA GLU A 111 -5.41 -6.42 -13.49
C GLU A 111 -4.74 -7.32 -12.45
N VAL A 112 -4.55 -6.78 -11.25
CA VAL A 112 -4.09 -7.51 -10.07
C VAL A 112 -5.21 -7.50 -9.04
N VAL A 113 -5.62 -8.68 -8.56
CA VAL A 113 -6.71 -8.82 -7.58
C VAL A 113 -6.15 -9.32 -6.26
N PHE A 114 -6.42 -8.58 -5.19
CA PHE A 114 -6.09 -8.97 -3.82
C PHE A 114 -7.34 -9.46 -3.11
N ALA A 115 -7.27 -10.66 -2.54
CA ALA A 115 -8.21 -11.12 -1.52
C ALA A 115 -7.76 -10.61 -0.15
N VAL A 116 -8.69 -10.00 0.59
CA VAL A 116 -8.49 -9.42 1.94
C VAL A 116 -9.68 -9.80 2.83
N GLY A 117 -9.68 -9.34 4.09
CA GLY A 117 -10.83 -9.54 4.98
C GLY A 117 -12.11 -8.87 4.50
N THR A 118 -13.25 -9.36 4.97
CA THR A 118 -14.56 -8.71 4.83
C THR A 118 -15.02 -8.18 6.19
N ASP A 119 -16.00 -7.29 6.23
CA ASP A 119 -16.57 -6.81 7.51
C ASP A 119 -17.09 -7.95 8.42
N PRO A 120 -17.84 -8.97 7.93
CA PRO A 120 -18.27 -10.10 8.76
C PRO A 120 -17.16 -11.14 9.01
N GLN A 121 -16.07 -11.13 8.23
CA GLN A 121 -14.95 -12.06 8.34
C GLN A 121 -13.62 -11.30 8.20
N PRO A 122 -13.22 -10.54 9.23
CA PRO A 122 -11.94 -9.86 9.23
C PRO A 122 -10.80 -10.89 9.23
N ALA A 123 -9.69 -10.56 8.59
CA ALA A 123 -8.57 -11.49 8.37
C ALA A 123 -7.23 -10.92 8.88
N GLY A 124 -7.25 -9.92 9.78
CA GLY A 124 -6.04 -9.15 10.11
C GLY A 124 -5.44 -8.51 8.86
N LEU A 125 -4.11 -8.37 8.81
CA LEU A 125 -3.39 -7.85 7.63
C LEU A 125 -3.10 -8.96 6.61
N TYR A 126 -3.96 -9.97 6.53
CA TYR A 126 -3.87 -10.99 5.50
C TYR A 126 -4.34 -10.42 4.17
N ALA A 127 -3.49 -10.51 3.16
CA ALA A 127 -3.83 -10.22 1.78
C ALA A 127 -3.14 -11.25 0.87
N ALA A 128 -3.85 -11.73 -0.15
CA ALA A 128 -3.33 -12.71 -1.09
C ALA A 128 -3.66 -12.29 -2.53
N THR A 129 -2.75 -12.57 -3.47
CA THR A 129 -2.97 -12.31 -4.90
C THR A 129 -2.38 -13.42 -5.73
N TYR A 130 -2.83 -13.53 -6.98
CA TYR A 130 -2.27 -14.47 -7.94
C TYR A 130 -0.85 -14.07 -8.33
N ARG A 131 0.04 -15.05 -8.53
CA ARG A 131 1.40 -14.80 -9.04
C ARG A 131 1.37 -14.27 -10.48
N ARG A 132 0.40 -14.74 -11.27
CA ARG A 132 0.17 -14.31 -12.64
C ARG A 132 -1.04 -13.37 -12.68
N PRO A 133 -0.87 -12.08 -12.99
CA PRO A 133 -1.99 -11.15 -13.11
C PRO A 133 -2.81 -11.40 -14.40
N ASN A 134 -4.01 -10.83 -14.47
CA ASN A 134 -4.85 -10.93 -15.66
C ASN A 134 -4.44 -9.87 -16.68
N GLY A 135 -4.20 -10.26 -17.93
CA GLY A 135 -3.82 -9.34 -19.01
C GLY A 135 -3.30 -10.09 -20.24
N PRO A 136 -2.86 -9.37 -21.28
CA PRO A 136 -2.28 -10.00 -22.47
C PRO A 136 -1.08 -10.86 -22.12
N ALA A 137 -1.03 -12.09 -22.64
CA ALA A 137 0.03 -13.06 -22.33
C ALA A 137 1.42 -12.47 -22.60
N LEU A 138 1.60 -11.77 -23.73
CA LEU A 138 2.87 -11.14 -24.10
C LEU A 138 3.43 -10.18 -23.02
N ILE A 139 2.54 -9.49 -22.29
CA ILE A 139 2.95 -8.59 -21.21
C ILE A 139 3.16 -9.38 -19.93
N VAL A 140 2.19 -10.24 -19.58
CA VAL A 140 2.16 -10.95 -18.30
C VAL A 140 3.30 -11.95 -18.17
N ASP A 141 3.73 -12.57 -19.28
CA ASP A 141 4.79 -13.58 -19.27
C ASP A 141 6.17 -12.99 -18.97
N THR A 142 6.41 -11.74 -19.38
CA THR A 142 7.65 -11.01 -19.10
C THR A 142 7.55 -10.19 -17.81
N TRP A 143 6.46 -9.44 -17.64
CA TRP A 143 6.35 -8.38 -16.63
C TRP A 143 5.43 -8.72 -15.45
N GLY A 144 4.80 -9.91 -15.45
CA GLY A 144 3.76 -10.27 -14.50
C GLY A 144 4.20 -10.12 -13.03
N GLU A 145 5.41 -10.58 -12.70
CA GLU A 145 5.96 -10.46 -11.35
C GLU A 145 6.17 -8.99 -10.95
N ALA A 146 6.78 -8.19 -11.82
CA ALA A 146 7.01 -6.77 -11.57
C ALA A 146 5.68 -6.00 -11.41
N LEU A 147 4.66 -6.31 -12.21
CA LEU A 147 3.33 -5.71 -12.12
C LEU A 147 2.61 -6.07 -10.82
N VAL A 148 2.71 -7.33 -10.38
CA VAL A 148 2.16 -7.78 -9.09
C VAL A 148 2.91 -7.11 -7.93
N ALA A 149 4.25 -7.04 -7.98
CA ALA A 149 5.06 -6.37 -6.98
C ALA A 149 4.73 -4.87 -6.89
N PHE A 150 4.54 -4.20 -8.04
CA PHE A 150 4.14 -2.80 -8.09
C PHE A 150 2.75 -2.57 -7.50
N ALA A 151 1.78 -3.42 -7.82
CA ALA A 151 0.45 -3.36 -7.22
C ALA A 151 0.50 -3.57 -5.70
N TRP A 152 1.32 -4.52 -5.22
CA TRP A 152 1.58 -4.71 -3.79
C TRP A 152 2.16 -3.46 -3.13
N GLN A 153 3.19 -2.85 -3.72
CA GLN A 153 3.79 -1.62 -3.21
C GLN A 153 2.77 -0.48 -3.13
N GLY A 154 1.89 -0.36 -4.13
CA GLY A 154 0.80 0.62 -4.11
C GLY A 154 -0.22 0.37 -3.00
N VAL A 155 -0.69 -0.88 -2.83
CA VAL A 155 -1.66 -1.24 -1.78
C VAL A 155 -1.05 -1.05 -0.38
N LEU A 156 0.14 -1.63 -0.15
CA LEU A 156 0.81 -1.54 1.15
C LEU A 156 1.22 -0.11 1.47
N GLY A 157 1.70 0.65 0.49
CA GLY A 157 2.07 2.05 0.65
C GLY A 157 0.86 2.93 0.99
N MET A 158 -0.29 2.68 0.36
CA MET A 158 -1.54 3.38 0.67
C MET A 158 -2.01 3.08 2.10
N VAL A 159 -2.12 1.80 2.45
CA VAL A 159 -2.63 1.37 3.76
C VAL A 159 -1.69 1.81 4.89
N SER A 160 -0.38 1.66 4.70
CA SER A 160 0.63 2.09 5.67
C SER A 160 0.73 3.61 5.77
N GLY A 161 0.57 4.33 4.65
CA GLY A 161 0.56 5.79 4.62
C GLY A 161 -0.60 6.38 5.41
N ILE A 162 -1.80 5.82 5.25
CA ILE A 162 -2.99 6.21 6.03
C ILE A 162 -2.79 5.89 7.51
N ALA A 163 -2.39 4.67 7.85
CA ALA A 163 -2.14 4.29 9.25
C ALA A 163 -1.10 5.21 9.89
N GLY A 164 0.00 5.48 9.19
CA GLY A 164 1.08 6.30 9.71
C GLY A 164 0.72 7.78 9.88
N ALA A 165 -0.25 8.28 9.11
CA ALA A 165 -0.76 9.66 9.24
C ALA A 165 -1.57 9.90 10.53
N LEU A 166 -2.05 8.83 11.18
CA LEU A 166 -2.94 8.95 12.33
C LEU A 166 -2.22 9.36 13.61
N GLY A 167 -0.93 9.05 13.75
CA GLY A 167 -0.17 9.43 14.92
C GLY A 167 1.13 8.65 15.07
N LYS A 168 1.67 8.73 16.28
CA LYS A 168 2.93 8.10 16.67
C LYS A 168 2.78 7.31 17.97
N ASP A 169 3.56 6.25 18.09
CA ASP A 169 3.76 5.51 19.34
C ASP A 169 4.63 6.33 20.33
N ALA A 170 4.77 5.83 21.56
CA ALA A 170 5.60 6.43 22.61
C ALA A 170 7.07 6.63 22.24
N ARG A 171 7.57 6.00 21.17
CA ARG A 171 8.95 6.15 20.67
C ARG A 171 9.04 7.06 19.44
N GLY A 172 7.92 7.65 19.03
CA GLY A 172 7.84 8.52 17.86
C GLY A 172 7.73 7.80 16.51
N ASN A 173 7.55 6.48 16.48
CA ASN A 173 7.30 5.75 15.22
C ASN A 173 5.86 5.94 14.81
N VAL A 174 5.62 6.01 13.50
CA VAL A 174 4.27 6.02 12.95
C VAL A 174 3.53 4.70 13.23
N LEU A 175 2.21 4.77 13.35
CA LEU A 175 1.36 3.59 13.51
C LEU A 175 1.45 2.68 12.28
N VAL A 176 1.18 1.40 12.47
CA VAL A 176 1.18 0.38 11.41
C VAL A 176 -0.22 -0.20 11.23
N PRO A 177 -0.61 -0.59 10.01
CA PRO A 177 -1.85 -1.32 9.81
C PRO A 177 -1.71 -2.75 10.37
N VAL A 178 -2.76 -3.25 11.01
CA VAL A 178 -2.81 -4.62 11.54
C VAL A 178 -4.04 -5.40 11.07
N GLU A 179 -5.03 -4.69 10.52
CA GLU A 179 -6.17 -5.30 9.85
C GLU A 179 -6.61 -4.46 8.65
N LEU A 180 -7.02 -5.17 7.60
CA LEU A 180 -7.52 -4.60 6.36
C LEU A 180 -8.76 -5.36 5.89
N THR A 181 -9.89 -4.66 5.77
CA THR A 181 -11.08 -5.19 5.10
C THR A 181 -11.46 -4.33 3.90
N ALA A 182 -12.10 -4.95 2.92
CA ALA A 182 -12.64 -4.27 1.76
C ALA A 182 -14.13 -4.59 1.57
N SER A 183 -14.89 -3.58 1.16
CA SER A 183 -16.26 -3.71 0.67
C SER A 183 -16.49 -2.74 -0.47
N LYS A 184 -17.66 -2.82 -1.12
CA LYS A 184 -18.07 -1.81 -2.12
C LYS A 184 -18.11 -0.38 -1.58
N ARG A 185 -18.23 -0.21 -0.25
CA ARG A 185 -18.28 1.13 0.39
C ARG A 185 -16.88 1.73 0.55
N GLY A 186 -15.86 0.90 0.76
CA GLY A 186 -14.54 1.40 1.10
C GLY A 186 -13.62 0.34 1.70
N LEU A 187 -12.45 0.82 2.12
CA LEU A 187 -11.49 0.06 2.93
C LEU A 187 -11.67 0.42 4.40
N GLN A 188 -11.65 -0.56 5.28
CA GLN A 188 -11.37 -0.35 6.70
C GLN A 188 -9.92 -0.71 6.97
N ILE A 189 -9.21 0.18 7.64
CA ILE A 189 -7.84 -0.06 8.09
C ILE A 189 -7.83 0.06 9.60
N VAL A 190 -7.33 -0.95 10.30
CA VAL A 190 -7.10 -0.90 11.74
C VAL A 190 -5.63 -0.57 11.99
N PRO A 191 -5.30 0.61 12.51
CA PRO A 191 -3.95 0.98 12.87
C PRO A 191 -3.59 0.54 14.29
N MET A 192 -2.31 0.35 14.56
CA MET A 192 -1.81 -0.02 15.87
C MET A 192 -0.43 0.59 16.13
N ALA A 193 -0.14 0.88 17.39
CA ALA A 193 1.22 1.14 17.83
C ALA A 193 2.06 -0.15 17.76
N ARG A 194 3.29 -0.06 17.28
CA ARG A 194 4.14 -1.24 17.04
C ARG A 194 4.46 -1.98 18.33
N HIS A 195 4.42 -3.31 18.31
CA HIS A 195 5.02 -4.12 19.36
C HIS A 195 6.54 -3.98 19.40
N ARG A 196 7.11 -4.16 20.58
CA ARG A 196 8.54 -4.35 20.81
C ARG A 196 8.83 -5.84 20.78
N PHE A 197 9.64 -6.23 19.81
CA PHE A 197 10.31 -7.51 19.88
C PHE A 197 11.60 -7.29 20.65
N ALA A 198 11.62 -7.62 21.95
CA ALA A 198 12.85 -7.70 22.72
C ALA A 198 13.52 -9.04 22.38
N GLY A 199 14.60 -8.99 21.61
CA GLY A 199 15.45 -10.15 21.36
C GLY A 199 16.90 -9.76 21.51
N SER A 200 17.54 -10.13 22.61
CA SER A 200 18.96 -10.43 22.54
C SER A 200 19.06 -11.78 21.85
N SER A 201 19.73 -11.84 20.71
CA SER A 201 20.16 -13.12 20.16
C SER A 201 21.04 -13.79 21.23
N GLY A 202 20.54 -14.87 21.84
CA GLY A 202 21.37 -15.77 22.63
C GLY A 202 22.37 -16.54 21.77
N LEU A 203 22.35 -16.38 20.44
CA LEU A 203 23.35 -16.94 19.55
C LEU A 203 24.65 -16.19 19.79
N LYS A 204 25.56 -16.85 20.53
CA LYS A 204 26.97 -16.48 20.54
C LYS A 204 27.48 -16.61 19.10
N ALA A 205 28.09 -15.55 18.59
CA ALA A 205 28.91 -15.67 17.39
C ALA A 205 29.92 -16.81 17.61
N VAL A 206 29.90 -17.81 16.74
CA VAL A 206 30.95 -18.84 16.74
C VAL A 206 32.24 -18.13 16.36
N LYS A 207 33.10 -17.85 17.35
CA LYS A 207 34.47 -17.42 17.09
C LYS A 207 35.16 -18.55 16.35
N GLY A 208 35.44 -18.39 15.06
CA GLY A 208 36.31 -19.32 14.33
C GLY A 208 36.13 -19.42 12.82
N ALA A 209 35.02 -18.95 12.24
CA ALA A 209 34.87 -18.96 10.79
C ALA A 209 35.37 -17.64 10.19
N THR A 210 36.65 -17.59 9.87
CA THR A 210 37.19 -16.69 8.82
C THR A 210 37.34 -17.53 7.55
N PRO A 211 37.12 -16.95 6.35
CA PRO A 211 37.10 -17.67 5.09
C PRO A 211 38.48 -18.20 4.67
#